data_AF-A0A8B5XKZ7-F1
#
_entry.id   AF-A0A8B5XKZ7-F1
#
_cell.length_a   1.000
_cell.length_b   1.000
_cell.length_c   1.000
_cell.angle_alpha   90.00
_cell.angle_beta   90.00
_cell.angle_gamma   90.00
#
_symmetry.space_group_name_H-M   'P 1'
#
loop_
_entity.id
_entity.type
_entity.pdbx_description
1 polymer ?
#
loop_
_entity_poly.entity_id
_entity_poly.type
_entity_poly.pdbx_seq_one_letter_code
_entity_poly.pdbx_strand_id
1 'polypeptide(L)'
;MSGRRTGEGNEQTLEFIRACIQAGRFFFTEHALTRHPFAEDFSPEDALDAIMNGELIENYAEEYRCLVSGPSPGITLHREYVSDYIHCVVQYDRVDRIVIITMYRPKTSEWTNHFTRRRNRPRE
;
A
#
# COMPACT_ATOMS: atom_id res chain seq x y z
N MET A 1 -23.12 -22.47 5.44
CA MET A 1 -22.69 -21.70 4.25
C MET A 1 -22.68 -20.21 4.60
N SER A 2 -21.53 -19.62 4.90
CA SER A 2 -21.32 -18.16 4.82
C SER A 2 -19.83 -17.89 5.06
N GLY A 3 -19.06 -17.78 3.99
CA GLY A 3 -17.61 -17.54 4.03
C GLY A 3 -17.17 -16.58 2.92
N ARG A 4 -17.97 -15.52 2.66
CA ARG A 4 -17.73 -14.56 1.57
C ARG A 4 -17.81 -13.08 1.97
N ARG A 5 -17.79 -12.74 3.27
CA ARG A 5 -17.99 -11.33 3.69
C ARG A 5 -16.73 -10.46 3.78
N THR A 6 -15.52 -11.04 3.85
CA THR A 6 -14.28 -10.26 3.96
C THR A 6 -13.75 -9.77 2.62
N GLY A 7 -13.94 -10.52 1.53
CA GLY A 7 -13.47 -10.14 0.19
C GLY A 7 -14.22 -8.96 -0.40
N GLU A 8 -15.55 -8.93 -0.26
CA GLU A 8 -16.40 -7.84 -0.77
C GLU A 8 -16.07 -6.49 -0.10
N GLY A 9 -15.80 -6.48 1.21
CA GLY A 9 -15.43 -5.26 1.93
C GLY A 9 -14.04 -4.73 1.55
N ASN A 10 -13.09 -5.61 1.23
CA ASN A 10 -11.76 -5.20 0.78
C ASN A 10 -11.80 -4.56 -0.61
N GLU A 11 -12.57 -5.14 -1.54
CA GLU A 11 -12.73 -4.58 -2.88
C GLU A 11 -13.39 -3.20 -2.83
N GLN A 12 -14.48 -3.06 -2.07
CA GLN A 12 -15.16 -1.76 -1.88
C GLN A 12 -14.23 -0.70 -1.27
N THR A 13 -13.38 -1.11 -0.33
CA THR A 13 -12.38 -0.21 0.28
C THR A 13 -11.35 0.24 -0.76
N LEU A 14 -10.83 -0.68 -1.56
CA LEU A 14 -9.82 -0.37 -2.59
C LEU A 14 -10.41 0.49 -3.72
N GLU A 15 -11.63 0.19 -4.17
CA GLU A 15 -12.37 1.01 -5.14
C GLU A 15 -12.57 2.43 -4.63
N PHE A 16 -12.98 2.60 -3.37
CA PHE A 16 -13.11 3.93 -2.74
C PHE A 16 -11.78 4.69 -2.73
N ILE A 17 -10.69 4.02 -2.35
CA ILE A 17 -9.34 4.61 -2.33
C ILE A 17 -8.95 5.09 -3.73
N ARG A 18 -9.11 4.24 -4.75
CA ARG A 18 -8.80 4.58 -6.15
C ARG A 18 -9.65 5.74 -6.64
N ALA A 19 -10.94 5.77 -6.32
CA ALA A 19 -11.83 6.87 -6.67
C ALA A 19 -11.39 8.21 -6.01
N CYS A 20 -10.88 8.17 -4.78
CA CYS A 20 -10.31 9.35 -4.14
C CYS A 20 -9.03 9.83 -4.83
N ILE A 21 -8.15 8.92 -5.23
CA ILE A 21 -6.92 9.26 -5.99
C ILE A 21 -7.28 9.93 -7.31
N GLN A 22 -8.15 9.31 -8.10
CA GLN A 22 -8.57 9.81 -9.41
C GLN A 22 -9.21 11.20 -9.33
N ALA A 23 -9.91 11.49 -8.23
CA ALA A 23 -10.54 12.79 -8.00
C ALA A 23 -9.62 13.81 -7.32
N GLY A 24 -8.34 13.49 -7.08
CA GLY A 24 -7.39 14.39 -6.42
C GLY A 24 -7.64 14.59 -4.92
N ARG A 25 -8.42 13.72 -4.28
CA ARG A 25 -8.79 13.79 -2.86
C ARG A 25 -7.88 12.92 -1.99
N PHE A 26 -6.57 13.09 -2.17
CA PHE A 26 -5.55 12.37 -1.42
C PHE A 26 -4.50 13.32 -0.86
N PHE A 27 -3.90 12.92 0.25
CA PHE A 27 -2.84 13.66 0.91
C PHE A 27 -1.73 12.71 1.32
N PHE A 28 -0.50 13.20 1.35
CA PHE A 28 0.62 12.50 1.95
C PHE A 28 0.94 13.09 3.32
N THR A 29 1.32 12.25 4.26
CA THR A 29 1.99 12.75 5.47
C THR A 29 3.43 13.14 5.15
N GLU A 30 4.04 13.97 6.00
CA GLU A 30 5.48 14.25 5.90
C GLU A 30 6.32 12.96 5.95
N HIS A 31 5.91 11.99 6.77
CA HIS A 31 6.60 10.71 6.89
C HIS A 31 6.59 9.92 5.58
N ALA A 32 5.46 9.92 4.86
CA ALA A 32 5.36 9.28 3.55
C ALA A 32 6.34 9.91 2.54
N LEU A 33 6.51 11.24 2.56
CA LEU A 33 7.33 11.96 1.58
C LEU A 33 8.84 11.92 1.87
N THR A 34 9.24 11.83 3.14
CA THR A 34 10.64 12.07 3.54
C THR A 34 11.44 10.82 3.87
N ARG A 35 10.77 9.72 4.26
CA ARG A 35 11.45 8.58 4.88
C ARG A 35 12.07 7.62 3.87
N HIS A 36 11.25 7.13 2.96
CA HIS A 36 11.57 6.03 2.05
C HIS A 36 11.76 6.46 0.59
N PRO A 37 10.96 7.38 0.02
CA PRO A 37 11.06 7.72 -1.42
C PRO A 37 12.49 8.03 -1.89
N PHE A 38 13.18 8.91 -1.17
CA PHE A 38 14.56 9.28 -1.49
C PHE A 38 15.57 8.14 -1.28
N ALA A 39 15.40 7.35 -0.21
CA ALA A 39 16.35 6.30 0.15
C ALA A 39 16.18 5.01 -0.68
N GLU A 40 15.00 4.80 -1.27
CA GLU A 40 14.61 3.56 -1.93
C GLU A 40 14.32 3.74 -3.44
N ASP A 41 14.62 4.94 -3.96
CA ASP A 41 14.55 5.31 -5.38
C ASP A 41 13.15 5.17 -5.98
N PHE A 42 12.16 5.84 -5.38
CA PHE A 42 10.81 5.97 -5.92
C PHE A 42 10.20 7.33 -5.58
N SER A 43 9.15 7.72 -6.30
CA SER A 43 8.42 8.99 -6.14
C SER A 43 7.04 8.81 -5.51
N PRO A 44 6.40 9.88 -4.99
CA PRO A 44 5.00 9.83 -4.60
C PRO A 44 4.07 9.37 -5.72
N GLU A 45 4.38 9.70 -6.98
CA GLU A 45 3.63 9.28 -8.16
C GLU A 45 3.70 7.76 -8.35
N ASP A 46 4.87 7.15 -8.16
CA ASP A 46 5.02 5.68 -8.20
C ASP A 46 4.15 4.99 -7.14
N ALA A 47 4.01 5.60 -5.96
CA ALA A 47 3.16 5.06 -4.91
C ALA A 47 1.66 5.15 -5.27
N LEU A 48 1.25 6.21 -5.97
CA LEU A 48 -0.12 6.30 -6.50
C LEU A 48 -0.35 5.22 -7.55
N ASP A 49 0.59 5.01 -8.47
CA ASP A 49 0.51 3.94 -9.48
C ASP A 49 0.43 2.55 -8.84
N ALA A 50 1.20 2.31 -7.78
CA ALA A 50 1.13 1.08 -6.99
C ALA A 50 -0.25 0.90 -6.35
N ILE A 51 -0.88 1.95 -5.82
CA ILE A 51 -2.25 1.84 -5.27
C ILE A 51 -3.27 1.58 -6.38
N MET A 52 -3.12 2.24 -7.54
CA MET A 52 -4.04 2.08 -8.66
C MET A 52 -3.99 0.66 -9.25
N ASN A 53 -2.83 0.02 -9.27
CA ASN A 53 -2.63 -1.31 -9.87
C ASN A 53 -2.48 -2.45 -8.86
N GLY A 54 -2.52 -2.13 -7.57
CA GLY A 54 -2.24 -3.07 -6.48
C GLY A 54 -3.46 -3.82 -5.94
N GLU A 55 -3.22 -4.53 -4.86
CA GLU A 55 -4.21 -5.26 -4.08
C GLU A 55 -4.11 -4.92 -2.60
N LEU A 56 -5.22 -5.04 -1.88
CA LEU A 56 -5.27 -4.85 -0.44
C LEU A 56 -4.75 -6.13 0.24
N ILE A 57 -3.60 -6.03 0.92
CA ILE A 57 -2.96 -7.17 1.57
C ILE A 57 -3.21 -7.25 3.08
N GLU A 58 -3.53 -6.12 3.73
CA GLU A 58 -3.96 -6.06 5.14
C GLU A 58 -5.08 -5.01 5.32
N ASN A 59 -6.16 -5.34 6.05
CA ASN A 59 -7.27 -4.42 6.33
C ASN A 59 -7.47 -4.26 7.85
N TYR A 60 -7.38 -3.02 8.34
CA TYR A 60 -7.62 -2.62 9.73
C TYR A 60 -8.83 -1.70 9.76
N ALA A 61 -10.01 -2.26 9.47
CA ALA A 61 -11.26 -1.50 9.31
C ALA A 61 -11.63 -0.66 10.55
N GLU A 62 -11.30 -1.13 11.75
CA GLU A 62 -11.55 -0.39 13.00
C GLU A 62 -10.74 0.92 13.10
N GLU A 63 -9.56 0.95 12.47
CA GLU A 63 -8.68 2.12 12.38
C GLU A 63 -8.87 2.92 11.08
N TYR A 64 -9.79 2.47 10.22
CA TYR A 64 -9.96 2.96 8.84
C TYR A 64 -8.63 2.98 8.08
N ARG A 65 -7.85 1.92 8.23
CA ARG A 65 -6.50 1.81 7.65
C ARG A 65 -6.36 0.51 6.88
N CYS A 66 -5.59 0.53 5.81
CA CYS A 66 -5.21 -0.68 5.08
C CYS A 66 -3.78 -0.60 4.56
N LEU A 67 -3.22 -1.75 4.21
CA LEU A 67 -1.98 -1.89 3.48
C LEU A 67 -2.29 -2.34 2.06
N VAL A 68 -1.91 -1.51 1.09
CA VAL A 68 -2.00 -1.81 -0.34
C VAL A 68 -0.60 -2.17 -0.84
N SER A 69 -0.51 -3.23 -1.64
CA SER A 69 0.73 -3.64 -2.30
C SER A 69 0.50 -3.68 -3.80
N GLY A 70 1.33 -2.98 -4.57
CA GLY A 70 1.19 -2.98 -6.01
C GLY A 70 2.47 -2.63 -6.76
N PRO A 71 2.52 -2.97 -8.06
CA PRO A 71 3.66 -2.67 -8.90
C PRO A 71 3.66 -1.19 -9.33
N SER A 72 4.85 -0.60 -9.43
CA SER A 72 5.12 0.64 -10.17
C SER A 72 6.22 0.38 -11.20
N PRO A 73 5.89 0.14 -12.47
CA PRO A 73 6.87 -0.19 -13.51
C PRO A 73 7.95 0.87 -13.75
N GLY A 74 7.76 2.10 -13.25
CA GLY A 74 8.70 3.22 -13.37
C GLY A 74 9.94 3.10 -12.48
N ILE A 75 9.93 2.23 -11.46
CA ILE A 75 11.00 2.21 -10.45
C ILE A 75 12.18 1.33 -10.86
N THR A 76 13.39 1.77 -10.49
CA THR A 76 14.62 1.00 -10.72
C THR A 76 14.60 -0.29 -9.90
N LEU A 77 14.87 -1.43 -10.52
CA LEU A 77 14.96 -2.72 -9.84
C LEU A 77 16.26 -2.84 -9.04
N HIS A 78 16.14 -3.16 -7.76
CA HIS A 78 17.28 -3.51 -6.90
C HIS A 78 17.02 -4.85 -6.21
N ARG A 79 18.06 -5.69 -6.13
CA ARG A 79 18.00 -7.02 -5.49
C ARG A 79 17.56 -7.02 -4.02
N GLU A 80 17.73 -5.89 -3.33
CA GLU A 80 17.31 -5.75 -1.92
C GLU A 80 15.79 -5.67 -1.80
N TYR A 81 15.12 -5.17 -2.84
CA TYR A 81 13.68 -4.99 -2.87
C TYR A 81 13.02 -6.07 -3.73
N VAL A 82 11.76 -6.31 -3.41
CA VAL A 82 10.94 -7.25 -4.15
C VAL A 82 10.43 -6.55 -5.41
N SER A 83 11.12 -6.78 -6.54
CA SER A 83 10.77 -6.25 -7.87
C SER A 83 10.54 -4.72 -7.86
N ASP A 84 9.51 -4.31 -8.59
CA ASP A 84 8.96 -2.99 -8.81
C ASP A 84 7.80 -2.66 -7.85
N TYR A 85 7.67 -3.37 -6.73
CA TYR A 85 6.53 -3.18 -5.82
C TYR A 85 6.74 -2.05 -4.82
N ILE A 86 5.64 -1.41 -4.44
CA ILE A 86 5.56 -0.45 -3.34
C ILE A 86 4.41 -0.85 -2.42
N HIS A 87 4.68 -0.80 -1.12
CA HIS A 87 3.71 -1.00 -0.05
C HIS A 87 3.26 0.37 0.47
N CYS A 88 1.95 0.62 0.46
CA CYS A 88 1.35 1.87 0.89
C CYS A 88 0.39 1.63 2.06
N VAL A 89 0.66 2.28 3.19
CA VAL A 89 -0.29 2.35 4.30
C VAL A 89 -1.23 3.53 4.04
N VAL A 90 -2.50 3.23 3.82
CA VAL A 90 -3.52 4.21 3.51
C VAL A 90 -4.50 4.28 4.67
N GLN A 91 -4.73 5.49 5.18
CA GLN A 91 -5.89 5.79 6.02
C GLN A 91 -6.97 6.38 5.14
N TYR A 92 -8.19 5.87 5.27
CA TYR A 92 -9.37 6.41 4.61
C TYR A 92 -10.33 6.96 5.66
N ASP A 93 -11.19 7.89 5.29
CA ASP A 93 -12.20 8.42 6.20
C ASP A 93 -13.58 8.46 5.54
N ARG A 94 -14.59 8.84 6.34
CA ARG A 94 -15.97 8.97 5.87
C ARG A 94 -16.25 10.30 5.16
N VAL A 95 -15.24 11.15 4.96
CA VAL A 95 -15.38 12.47 4.32
C VAL A 95 -14.71 12.49 2.94
N ASP A 96 -14.79 11.36 2.23
CA ASP A 96 -14.41 11.19 0.83
C ASP A 96 -12.95 11.56 0.50
N ARG A 97 -12.02 11.30 1.42
CA ARG A 97 -10.58 11.49 1.17
C ARG A 97 -9.76 10.37 1.75
N ILE A 98 -8.51 10.30 1.31
CA ILE A 98 -7.51 9.39 1.85
C ILE A 98 -6.24 10.12 2.26
N VAL A 99 -5.51 9.52 3.19
CA VAL A 99 -4.18 9.95 3.61
C VAL A 99 -3.22 8.78 3.48
N ILE A 100 -2.17 8.95 2.68
CA ILE A 100 -1.08 8.01 2.54
C ILE A 100 -0.12 8.28 3.70
N ILE A 101 -0.14 7.37 4.67
CA ILE A 101 0.58 7.51 5.95
C ILE A 101 2.05 7.19 5.79
N THR A 102 2.35 6.09 5.09
CA THR A 102 3.72 5.72 4.72
C THR A 102 3.70 4.92 3.43
N MET A 103 4.83 4.93 2.73
CA MET A 103 5.07 4.19 1.50
C MET A 103 6.51 3.68 1.52
N TYR A 104 6.75 2.44 1.13
CA TYR A 104 8.08 1.83 1.13
C TYR A 104 8.15 0.66 0.16
N ARG A 105 9.35 0.32 -0.31
CA ARG A 105 9.59 -0.88 -1.11
C ARG A 105 9.76 -2.10 -0.19
N PRO A 106 8.99 -3.18 -0.39
CA PRO A 106 9.12 -4.39 0.41
C PRO A 106 10.50 -5.01 0.22
N LYS A 107 11.28 -5.11 1.31
CA LYS A 107 12.60 -5.77 1.30
C LYS A 107 12.47 -7.27 1.16
N THR A 108 13.33 -7.88 0.34
CA THR A 108 13.39 -9.34 0.16
C THR A 108 13.77 -10.06 1.44
N SER A 109 14.38 -9.41 2.43
CA SER A 109 14.66 -10.01 3.75
C SER A 109 13.40 -10.19 4.61
N GLU A 110 12.39 -9.35 4.41
CA GLU A 110 11.21 -9.25 5.28
C GLU A 110 9.95 -9.83 4.66
N TRP A 111 9.87 -9.80 3.33
CA TRP A 111 8.71 -10.23 2.57
C TRP A 111 9.06 -11.44 1.69
N THR A 112 8.07 -12.29 1.45
CA THR A 112 8.19 -13.39 0.47
C THR A 112 7.88 -12.86 -0.94
N ASN A 113 8.24 -13.63 -1.96
CA ASN A 113 7.97 -13.29 -3.37
C ASN A 113 6.47 -13.21 -3.72
N HIS A 114 5.55 -13.45 -2.77
CA HIS A 114 4.11 -13.34 -2.96
C HIS A 114 3.50 -12.14 -2.24
N PHE A 115 4.31 -11.20 -1.73
CA PHE A 115 3.92 -9.83 -1.37
C PHE A 115 2.85 -9.69 -0.25
N THR A 116 2.30 -10.80 0.26
CA THR A 116 1.10 -10.85 1.11
C THR A 116 1.38 -11.35 2.53
N ARG A 117 2.60 -11.81 2.81
CA ARG A 117 2.98 -12.34 4.12
C ARG A 117 4.38 -11.90 4.53
N ARG A 118 4.44 -11.18 5.64
CA ARG A 118 5.68 -10.92 6.37
C ARG A 118 6.32 -12.26 6.75
N ARG A 119 7.62 -12.44 6.51
CA ARG A 119 8.35 -13.61 7.02
C ARG A 119 8.24 -13.59 8.55
N ASN A 120 7.76 -14.68 9.13
CA ASN A 120 7.52 -14.81 10.57
C ASN A 120 8.66 -14.16 11.38
N ARG A 121 8.39 -13.06 12.09
CA ARG A 121 9.26 -12.66 13.20
C ARG A 121 9.08 -13.71 14.30
N PRO A 122 10.15 -14.30 14.86
CA PRO A 122 10.04 -14.95 16.15
C PRO A 122 9.43 -13.94 17.12
N ARG A 123 8.39 -14.33 17.85
CA ARG A 123 7.97 -13.55 19.01
C ARG A 123 9.09 -13.70 20.04
N GLU A 124 9.80 -12.62 20.33
CA GLU A 124 10.60 -12.51 21.55
C GLU A 124 9.67 -12.44 22.77
#